data_AF-A0A4Q3YJ96-F1
#
_entry.id   AF-A0A4Q3YJ96-F1
#
_cell.length_a   1.000
_cell.length_b   1.000
_cell.length_c   1.000
_cell.angle_alpha   90.00
_cell.angle_beta   90.00
_cell.angle_gamma   90.00
#
_symmetry.space_group_name_H-M   'P 1'
#
loop_
_entity.id
_entity.type
_entity.pdbx_description
1 polymer ?
#
loop_
_entity_poly.entity_id
_entity_poly.type
_entity_poly.pdbx_seq_one_letter_code
_entity_poly.pdbx_strand_id
1 'polypeptide(L)' 'MQKYLSPADIAISAFGGCRATAKAIGRDHSSVVRWRKRKNGSIPEAALRPLYELAKARGIELNAEELIVGRQVPA' A
#
# COMPACT_ATOMS: atom_id res chain seq x y z
N MET A 1 -5.41 11.62 19.65
CA MET A 1 -6.25 11.21 18.49
C MET A 1 -5.48 10.11 17.78
N GLN A 2 -5.91 8.85 17.83
CA GLN A 2 -5.17 7.77 17.15
C GLN A 2 -5.23 7.98 15.64
N LYS A 3 -4.08 7.93 14.95
CA LYS A 3 -4.01 8.14 13.49
C LYS A 3 -4.02 6.77 12.81
N TYR A 4 -5.10 6.46 12.09
CA TYR A 4 -5.18 5.24 11.30
C TYR A 4 -4.50 5.46 9.93
N LEU A 5 -3.52 4.62 9.61
CA LEU A 5 -2.92 4.52 8.29
C LEU A 5 -3.63 3.42 7.50
N SER A 6 -4.22 3.81 6.37
CA SER A 6 -4.87 2.86 5.48
C SER A 6 -3.84 1.93 4.81
N PRO A 7 -4.24 0.71 4.39
CA PRO A 7 -3.35 -0.17 3.65
C PRO A 7 -2.71 0.50 2.42
N ALA A 8 -3.50 1.25 1.65
CA ALA A 8 -3.02 1.98 0.50
C ALA A 8 -1.97 3.02 0.89
N ASP A 9 -2.16 3.76 1.99
CA ASP A 9 -1.19 4.77 2.43
C ASP A 9 0.13 4.15 2.90
N ILE A 10 0.06 3.00 3.57
CA ILE A 10 1.26 2.24 3.99
C ILE A 10 2.05 1.81 2.76
N ALA A 11 1.40 1.12 1.82
CA ALA A 11 2.05 0.68 0.59
C ALA A 11 2.60 1.87 -0.20
N ILE A 12 1.77 2.90 -0.43
CA ILE A 12 2.18 4.05 -1.22
C ILE A 12 3.37 4.78 -0.58
N SER A 13 3.39 4.93 0.75
CA SER A 13 4.50 5.59 1.44
C SER A 13 5.76 4.74 1.38
N ALA A 14 5.65 3.43 1.61
CA ALA A 14 6.79 2.52 1.58
C ALA A 14 7.47 2.43 0.20
N PHE A 15 6.69 2.55 -0.88
CA PHE A 15 7.21 2.57 -2.24
C PHE A 15 7.63 3.97 -2.74
N GLY A 16 7.50 5.02 -1.93
CA GLY A 16 7.92 6.38 -2.30
C GLY A 16 6.91 7.16 -3.14
N GLY A 17 5.62 6.81 -3.06
CA GLY A 17 4.51 7.54 -3.67
C GLY A 17 3.74 6.72 -4.71
N CYS A 18 2.59 7.26 -5.15
CA CYS A 18 1.66 6.55 -6.03
C CYS A 18 2.33 6.13 -7.35
N ARG A 19 3.17 7.01 -7.92
CA ARG A 19 3.83 6.76 -9.21
C ARG A 19 4.89 5.67 -9.12
N ALA A 20 5.68 5.69 -8.05
CA ALA A 20 6.68 4.67 -7.79
C ALA A 20 6.02 3.31 -7.54
N THR A 21 4.97 3.29 -6.72
CA THR A 21 4.14 2.10 -6.47
C THR A 21 3.58 1.52 -7.77
N ALA A 22 2.92 2.36 -8.59
CA ALA A 22 2.32 1.97 -9.86
C ALA A 22 3.35 1.35 -10.82
N LYS A 23 4.51 2.01 -10.98
CA LYS A 23 5.62 1.50 -11.81
C LYS A 23 6.17 0.18 -11.28
N ALA A 24 6.24 0.03 -9.96
CA ALA A 24 6.81 -1.13 -9.31
C ALA A 24 5.99 -2.41 -9.61
N ILE A 25 4.65 -2.30 -9.66
CA ILE A 25 3.75 -3.45 -9.85
C ILE A 25 3.10 -3.50 -11.24
N GLY A 26 3.57 -2.69 -12.18
CA GLY A 26 3.04 -2.64 -13.56
C GLY A 26 1.58 -2.21 -13.65
N ARG A 27 1.13 -1.28 -12.79
CA ARG A 27 -0.23 -0.73 -12.81
C ARG A 27 -0.26 0.73 -13.27
N ASP A 28 -1.44 1.17 -13.68
CA ASP A 28 -1.70 2.57 -13.97
C ASP A 28 -1.69 3.44 -12.69
N HIS A 29 -1.12 4.65 -12.81
CA HIS A 29 -1.01 5.61 -11.71
C HIS A 29 -2.39 6.00 -11.14
N SER A 30 -3.38 6.24 -12.01
CA SER A 30 -4.73 6.63 -11.56
C SER A 30 -5.42 5.50 -10.79
N SER A 31 -5.12 4.23 -11.13
CA SER A 31 -5.58 3.07 -10.38
C SER A 31 -5.07 3.09 -8.94
N VAL A 32 -3.77 3.36 -8.75
CA VAL A 32 -3.15 3.43 -7.41
C VAL A 32 -3.68 4.62 -6.62
N VAL A 33 -3.84 5.80 -7.24
CA VAL A 33 -4.46 6.97 -6.60
C VAL A 33 -5.88 6.65 -6.10
N ARG A 34 -6.64 5.85 -6.86
CA ARG A 34 -8.00 5.44 -6.48
C ARG A 34 -8.05 4.45 -5.31
N TRP A 35 -6.95 3.78 -4.94
CA TRP A 35 -6.95 2.87 -3.78
C TRP A 35 -7.33 3.57 -2.49
N ARG A 36 -6.82 4.79 -2.27
CA ARG A 36 -7.20 5.63 -1.11
C ARG A 36 -8.69 5.93 -1.03
N LYS A 37 -9.38 5.94 -2.19
CA LYS A 37 -10.82 6.19 -2.30
C LYS A 37 -11.66 4.92 -2.16
N ARG A 38 -11.04 3.73 -2.11
CA ARG A 38 -11.75 2.48 -1.84
C ARG A 38 -12.15 2.40 -0.37
N LYS A 39 -13.01 1.44 -0.04
CA LYS A 39 -13.42 1.15 1.34
C LYS A 39 -12.17 1.00 2.22
N ASN A 40 -12.05 1.86 3.23
CA ASN A 40 -10.92 1.92 4.17
C ASN A 40 -9.53 2.10 3.54
N GLY A 41 -9.44 2.64 2.32
CA GLY A 41 -8.16 2.72 1.60
C GLY A 41 -7.58 1.33 1.28
N SER A 42 -8.44 0.36 1.01
CA SER A 42 -8.04 -1.01 0.68
C SER A 42 -7.32 -1.12 -0.65
N ILE A 43 -6.38 -2.06 -0.72
CA ILE A 43 -5.65 -2.42 -1.93
C ILE A 43 -6.41 -3.58 -2.61
N PRO A 44 -6.58 -3.57 -3.94
CA PRO A 44 -7.14 -4.71 -4.66
C PRO A 44 -6.33 -5.98 -4.39
N GLU A 45 -7.01 -7.11 -4.22
CA GLU A 45 -6.36 -8.41 -3.96
C GLU A 45 -5.29 -8.78 -5.00
N ALA A 46 -5.60 -8.52 -6.29
CA ALA A 46 -4.67 -8.70 -7.40
C ALA A 46 -3.41 -7.80 -7.34
N ALA A 47 -3.31 -6.87 -6.40
CA ALA A 47 -2.14 -6.03 -6.17
C ALA A 47 -1.39 -6.37 -4.87
N LEU A 48 -2.02 -7.10 -3.93
CA LEU A 48 -1.42 -7.46 -2.64
C LEU A 48 -0.17 -8.32 -2.81
N ARG A 49 -0.29 -9.45 -3.53
CA ARG A 49 0.84 -10.37 -3.72
C ARG A 49 2.01 -9.72 -4.46
N PRO A 50 1.81 -9.03 -5.61
CA PRO A 50 2.90 -8.30 -6.26
C PRO A 50 3.57 -7.26 -5.36
N LEU A 51 2.80 -6.52 -4.55
CA LEU A 51 3.36 -5.54 -3.62
C LEU A 51 4.22 -6.20 -2.54
N TYR A 52 3.73 -7.29 -1.94
CA TYR A 52 4.44 -7.99 -0.88
C TYR A 52 5.74 -8.64 -1.38
N GLU A 53 5.68 -9.36 -2.50
CA GLU A 53 6.86 -9.99 -3.11
C GLU A 53 7.91 -8.94 -3.49
N LEU A 54 7.47 -7.81 -4.05
CA LEU A 54 8.37 -6.75 -4.46
C LEU A 54 8.95 -5.97 -3.28
N ALA A 55 8.17 -5.76 -2.22
CA ALA A 55 8.67 -5.17 -0.98
C ALA A 55 9.77 -6.05 -0.39
N LYS A 56 9.53 -7.37 -0.30
CA LYS A 56 10.51 -8.36 0.16
C LYS A 56 11.77 -8.37 -0.71
N ALA A 57 11.61 -8.37 -2.04
CA ALA A 57 12.74 -8.34 -2.98
C ALA A 57 13.58 -7.04 -2.89
N ARG A 58 12.98 -5.94 -2.45
CA ARG A 58 13.65 -4.63 -2.28
C ARG A 58 14.13 -4.37 -0.86
N GLY A 59 13.95 -5.31 0.06
CA GLY A 59 14.26 -5.11 1.48
C GLY A 59 13.41 -4.02 2.16
N ILE A 60 12.22 -3.74 1.62
CA ILE A 60 11.26 -2.81 2.22
C ILE A 60 10.51 -3.57 3.31
N GLU A 61 10.61 -3.09 4.55
CA GLU A 61 9.89 -3.64 5.69
C GLU A 61 8.40 -3.32 5.56
N LEU A 62 7.66 -4.28 4.99
CA LEU A 62 6.23 -4.19 4.78
C LEU A 62 5.55 -5.45 5.29
N ASN A 63 4.69 -5.30 6.30
CA ASN A 63 3.94 -6.42 6.83
C ASN A 63 2.73 -6.74 5.93
N ALA A 64 2.48 -8.02 5.68
CA ALA A 64 1.30 -8.48 4.94
C ALA A 64 -0.01 -8.09 5.65
N GLU A 65 -0.02 -8.11 6.98
CA GLU A 65 -1.20 -7.72 7.75
C GLU A 65 -1.56 -6.24 7.55
N GLU A 66 -0.54 -5.38 7.45
CA GLU A 66 -0.72 -3.95 7.21
C GLU A 66 -1.23 -3.63 5.81
N LEU A 67 -0.84 -4.45 4.83
CA LEU A 67 -1.38 -4.38 3.47
C LEU A 67 -2.87 -4.78 3.38
N ILE A 68 -3.39 -5.47 4.40
CA ILE A 68 -4.78 -5.94 4.41
C ILE A 68 -5.64 -5.05 5.32
N VAL A 69 -5.18 -4.81 6.55
CA VAL A 69 -5.96 -4.20 7.63
C VAL A 69 -5.55 -2.75 7.91
N GLY A 70 -4.35 -2.35 7.49
CA GLY A 70 -3.76 -1.05 7.82
C GLY A 70 -3.03 -1.08 9.16
N ARG A 71 -2.67 0.09 9.69
CA ARG A 71 -1.93 0.24 10.95
C ARG A 71 -2.56 1.34 11.80
N GLN A 72 -2.78 1.06 13.08
CA GLN A 72 -3.07 2.12 14.06
C GLN A 72 -1.75 2.72 14.53
N VAL A 73 -1.60 4.03 14.40
CA VAL A 73 -0.45 4.75 14.94
C VAL A 73 -0.87 5.34 16.29
N PRO A 74 -0.29 4.86 17.41
CA PRO A 74 -0.46 5.51 18.69
C PRO A 74 0.11 6.93 18.60
N ALA A 75 -0.62 7.89 19.17
CA ALA A 75 -0.30 9.31 19.09
C ALA A 75 1.01 9.66 19.82
#